data_AF-A0A2A2I533-F1
#
_entry.id   AF-A0A2A2I533-F1
#
_cell.length_a   1.000
_cell.length_b   1.000
_cell.length_c   1.000
_cell.angle_alpha   90.00
_cell.angle_beta   90.00
_cell.angle_gamma   90.00
#
_symmetry.space_group_name_H-M   'P 1'
#
loop_
_entity.id
_entity.type
_entity.pdbx_description
1 polymer ?
#
loop_
_entity_poly.entity_id
_entity_poly.type
_entity_poly.pdbx_seq_one_letter_code
_entity_poly.pdbx_strand_id
1 'polypeptide(L)'
;MLREKEFVGYFPELRGRSTEEQISLIGCARYEVFVRQGRGGRAALVLVVSFLLAAAVAFLPLVFWRTSFLINSMFIAVGVFISMHVYKRLYGHLLKQGLRHVLENQS
;
A
#
# COMPACT_ATOMS: atom_id res chain seq x y z
N MET A 1 6.71 -1.38 6.67
CA MET A 1 5.26 -1.25 6.94
C MET A 1 4.93 0.23 6.89
N LEU A 2 3.97 0.66 6.06
CA LEU A 2 3.65 2.10 5.92
C LEU A 2 3.07 2.65 7.23
N ARG A 3 3.42 3.88 7.60
CA ARG A 3 2.97 4.55 8.84
C ARG A 3 1.69 5.34 8.61
N GLU A 4 0.90 5.58 9.67
CA GLU A 4 -0.37 6.33 9.55
C GLU A 4 -0.17 7.71 8.90
N LYS A 5 0.97 8.34 9.20
CA LYS A 5 1.38 9.64 8.65
C LYS A 5 1.46 9.67 7.13
N GLU A 6 1.75 8.55 6.46
CA GLU A 6 1.86 8.48 4.98
C GLU A 6 0.50 8.49 4.26
N PHE A 7 -0.58 8.38 5.03
CA PHE A 7 -1.97 8.42 4.58
C PHE A 7 -2.72 9.69 5.00
N VAL A 8 -2.06 10.64 5.66
CA VAL A 8 -2.64 11.97 5.93
C VAL A 8 -2.96 12.65 4.58
N GLY A 9 -4.18 13.16 4.45
CA GLY A 9 -4.69 13.76 3.21
C GLY A 9 -4.94 12.76 2.07
N TYR A 10 -4.71 11.46 2.26
CA TYR A 10 -4.94 10.44 1.24
C TYR A 10 -6.42 10.10 1.07
N PHE A 11 -7.19 10.11 2.16
CA PHE A 11 -8.61 9.75 2.16
C PHE A 11 -9.51 10.99 2.02
N PRO A 12 -10.36 11.08 0.99
CA PRO A 12 -11.30 12.19 0.84
C PRO A 12 -12.29 12.28 2.00
N GLU A 13 -12.62 11.17 2.65
CA GLU A 13 -13.54 11.09 3.80
C GLU A 13 -13.01 11.84 5.04
N LEU A 14 -11.71 12.08 5.11
CA LEU A 14 -11.05 12.78 6.21
C LEU A 14 -10.71 14.24 5.85
N ARG A 15 -11.06 14.71 4.65
CA ARG A 15 -10.82 16.10 4.24
C ARG A 15 -11.61 17.04 5.15
N GLY A 16 -10.90 17.97 5.78
CA GLY A 16 -11.47 18.92 6.74
C GLY A 16 -11.21 18.56 8.21
N ARG A 17 -10.71 17.36 8.51
CA ARG A 17 -10.27 16.99 9.86
C ARG A 17 -8.83 17.38 10.13
N SER A 18 -8.49 17.63 11.40
CA SER A 18 -7.13 17.97 11.81
C SER A 18 -6.16 16.82 11.55
N THR A 19 -4.88 17.12 11.32
CA THR A 19 -3.87 16.09 11.05
C THR A 19 -3.80 15.03 12.15
N GLU A 20 -3.96 15.43 13.41
CA GLU A 20 -3.99 14.50 14.55
C GLU A 20 -5.21 13.57 14.53
N GLU A 21 -6.39 14.12 14.23
CA GLU A 21 -7.61 13.31 14.07
C GLU A 21 -7.48 12.33 12.90
N GLN A 22 -6.89 12.76 11.79
CA GLN A 22 -6.66 11.87 10.65
C GLN A 22 -5.76 10.69 11.04
N ILE A 23 -4.64 10.97 11.72
CA ILE A 23 -3.71 9.94 12.19
C ILE A 23 -4.42 8.96 13.14
N SER A 24 -5.20 9.47 14.09
CA SER A 24 -5.98 8.65 15.02
C SER A 24 -6.98 7.74 14.30
N LEU A 25 -7.78 8.30 13.39
CA LEU A 25 -8.79 7.54 12.63
C LEU A 25 -8.16 6.50 11.69
N ILE A 26 -7.02 6.83 11.07
CA ILE A 26 -6.23 5.90 10.27
C ILE A 26 -5.69 4.76 11.15
N GLY A 27 -5.25 5.07 12.38
CA GLY A 27 -4.83 4.09 13.38
C GLY A 27 -5.97 3.14 13.77
N CYS A 28 -7.16 3.68 14.07
CA CYS A 28 -8.36 2.90 14.35
C CYS A 28 -8.77 2.03 13.16
N ALA A 29 -8.78 2.58 11.95
CA ALA A 29 -9.09 1.84 10.73
C ALA A 29 -8.11 0.69 10.50
N ARG A 30 -6.81 0.90 10.80
CA ARG A 30 -5.81 -0.17 10.77
C ARG A 30 -6.16 -1.25 11.79
N TYR A 31 -6.37 -0.88 13.05
CA TYR A 31 -6.73 -1.86 14.08
C TYR A 31 -7.98 -2.67 13.69
N GLU A 32 -9.01 -2.01 13.18
CA GLU A 32 -10.26 -2.63 12.74
C GLU A 32 -10.02 -3.66 11.62
N VAL A 33 -9.24 -3.32 10.60
CA VAL A 33 -8.97 -4.21 9.45
C VAL A 33 -8.10 -5.40 9.84
N PHE A 34 -7.06 -5.15 10.64
CA PHE A 34 -6.02 -6.14 10.91
C PHE A 34 -6.36 -7.05 12.10
N VAL A 35 -6.99 -6.49 13.13
CA VAL A 35 -7.29 -7.22 14.37
C VAL A 35 -8.73 -7.71 14.38
N ARG A 36 -9.70 -6.85 14.06
CA ARG A 36 -11.14 -7.21 14.16
C ARG A 36 -11.65 -7.96 12.94
N GLN A 37 -11.32 -7.51 11.73
CA GLN A 37 -11.78 -8.15 10.49
C GLN A 37 -10.89 -9.34 10.05
N GLY A 38 -9.78 -9.61 10.76
CA GLY A 38 -8.86 -10.70 10.43
C GLY A 38 -8.25 -10.61 9.03
N ARG A 39 -8.25 -9.43 8.40
CA ARG A 39 -7.78 -9.26 7.00
C ARG A 39 -6.26 -9.19 6.88
N GLY A 40 -5.51 -9.60 7.90
CA GLY A 40 -4.05 -9.72 7.87
C GLY A 40 -3.57 -10.56 6.68
N GLY A 41 -4.27 -11.64 6.36
CA GLY A 41 -3.97 -12.48 5.18
C GLY A 41 -4.13 -11.73 3.85
N ARG A 42 -5.10 -10.81 3.72
CA ARG A 42 -5.25 -9.98 2.52
C ARG A 42 -4.11 -8.98 2.37
N ALA A 43 -3.61 -8.42 3.47
CA ALA A 43 -2.43 -7.55 3.41
C ALA A 43 -1.15 -8.32 3.08
N ALA A 44 -1.02 -9.55 3.56
CA ALA A 44 0.07 -10.44 3.14
C ALA A 44 -0.01 -10.74 1.64
N LEU A 45 -1.21 -11.02 1.11
CA LEU A 45 -1.42 -11.16 -0.34
C LEU A 45 -1.06 -9.90 -1.11
N VAL A 46 -1.42 -8.72 -0.61
CA VAL A 46 -1.02 -7.44 -1.23
C VAL A 46 0.51 -7.30 -1.30
N LEU A 47 1.21 -7.71 -0.24
CA LEU A 47 2.67 -7.70 -0.21
C LEU A 47 3.25 -8.70 -1.24
N VAL A 48 2.71 -9.92 -1.29
CA VAL A 48 3.13 -10.95 -2.25
C VAL A 48 2.89 -10.48 -3.69
N VAL A 49 1.71 -9.93 -4.00
CA VAL A 49 1.39 -9.41 -5.35
C VAL A 49 2.32 -8.26 -5.72
N SER A 50 2.61 -7.35 -4.79
CA SER A 50 3.53 -6.23 -5.04
C SER A 50 4.95 -6.73 -5.30
N PHE A 51 5.38 -7.80 -4.62
CA PHE A 51 6.69 -8.42 -4.82
C PHE A 51 6.76 -9.17 -6.16
N LEU A 52 5.72 -9.92 -6.51
CA LEU A 52 5.62 -10.61 -7.81
C LEU A 52 5.66 -9.62 -8.97
N LEU A 53 5.02 -8.45 -8.84
CA LEU A 53 5.09 -7.40 -9.85
C LEU A 53 6.51 -6.83 -9.99
N ALA A 54 7.19 -6.54 -8.88
CA ALA A 54 8.60 -6.11 -8.91
C ALA A 54 9.48 -7.16 -9.59
N ALA A 55 9.31 -8.43 -9.24
CA ALA A 55 10.08 -9.53 -9.82
C ALA A 55 9.82 -9.63 -11.32
N ALA A 56 8.55 -9.61 -11.76
CA ALA A 56 8.20 -9.64 -13.19
C ALA A 56 8.87 -8.50 -13.98
N VAL A 57 8.89 -7.28 -13.42
CA VAL A 57 9.57 -6.14 -14.04
C VAL A 57 11.08 -6.30 -14.07
N ALA A 58 11.68 -6.85 -13.02
CA ALA A 58 13.12 -7.11 -12.96
C ALA A 58 13.57 -8.24 -13.91
N PHE A 59 12.69 -9.18 -14.27
CA PHE A 59 12.98 -10.27 -15.21
C PHE A 59 12.81 -9.87 -16.68
N LEU A 60 12.02 -8.83 -17.01
CA LEU A 60 11.89 -8.31 -18.37
C LEU A 60 13.23 -8.06 -19.10
N PRO A 61 14.21 -7.34 -18.51
CA PRO A 61 15.47 -7.09 -19.20
C PRO A 61 16.25 -8.39 -19.46
N LEU A 62 16.20 -9.39 -18.56
CA LEU A 62 16.89 -10.68 -18.76
C LEU A 62 16.39 -11.46 -19.99
N VAL A 63 15.14 -11.25 -20.40
CA VAL A 63 14.52 -11.92 -21.56
C VAL A 63 14.76 -11.16 -22.87
N PHE A 64 14.73 -9.82 -22.83
CA PHE A 64 14.72 -8.98 -24.03
C PHE A 64 16.03 -8.26 -24.33
N TRP A 65 16.86 -7.99 -23.32
CA TRP A 65 18.12 -7.27 -23.45
C TRP A 65 19.25 -8.08 -22.83
N ARG A 66 20.27 -8.41 -23.63
CA ARG A 66 21.54 -8.99 -23.11
C ARG A 66 22.00 -8.20 -21.87
N THR A 67 22.53 -8.92 -20.89
CA THR A 67 22.89 -8.52 -19.51
C THR A 67 23.78 -7.27 -19.40
N SER A 68 23.28 -6.11 -19.81
CA SER A 68 23.88 -4.82 -19.55
C SER A 68 23.55 -4.43 -18.12
N PHE A 69 24.58 -4.29 -17.30
CA PHE A 69 24.46 -3.94 -15.88
C PHE A 69 23.60 -2.68 -15.68
N LEU A 70 23.80 -1.65 -16.51
CA LEU A 70 23.03 -0.40 -16.48
C LEU A 70 21.53 -0.60 -16.73
N ILE A 71 21.17 -1.43 -17.72
CA ILE A 71 19.76 -1.71 -18.05
C ILE A 71 19.10 -2.48 -16.90
N ASN A 72 19.76 -3.51 -16.39
CA ASN A 72 19.26 -4.27 -15.24
C ASN A 72 19.04 -3.37 -14.01
N SER A 73 19.98 -2.49 -13.68
CA SER A 73 19.84 -1.54 -12.56
C SER A 73 18.65 -0.60 -12.75
N MET A 74 18.42 -0.07 -13.96
CA MET A 74 17.25 0.78 -14.24
C MET A 74 15.93 0.02 -14.06
N PHE A 75 15.82 -1.19 -14.58
CA PHE A 75 14.61 -1.99 -14.45
C PHE A 75 14.32 -2.43 -13.01
N ILE A 76 15.37 -2.71 -12.21
CA ILE A 76 15.21 -2.94 -10.77
C ILE A 76 14.64 -1.69 -10.09
N ALA A 77 15.18 -0.50 -10.38
CA ALA A 77 14.68 0.75 -9.81
C ALA A 77 13.21 1.01 -10.19
N VAL A 78 12.84 0.78 -11.45
CA VAL A 78 11.46 0.88 -11.94
C VAL A 78 10.56 -0.16 -11.26
N GLY A 79 11.01 -1.41 -11.12
CA GLY A 79 10.27 -2.47 -10.45
C GLY A 79 9.99 -2.16 -8.98
N VAL A 80 10.99 -1.64 -8.26
CA VAL A 80 10.83 -1.17 -6.87
C VAL A 80 9.82 -0.02 -6.79
N PHE A 81 9.91 0.95 -7.69
CA PHE A 81 8.99 2.09 -7.72
C PHE A 81 7.55 1.66 -7.99
N ILE A 82 7.34 0.79 -8.97
CA ILE A 82 6.02 0.21 -9.29
C ILE A 82 5.49 -0.57 -8.08
N SER A 83 6.32 -1.41 -7.46
CA SER A 83 5.93 -2.20 -6.30
C SER A 83 5.55 -1.33 -5.11
N MET A 84 6.30 -0.27 -4.82
CA MET A 84 5.95 0.70 -3.78
C MET A 84 4.60 1.37 -4.08
N HIS A 85 4.37 1.77 -5.33
CA HIS A 85 3.14 2.44 -5.72
C HIS A 85 1.92 1.52 -5.63
N VAL A 86 2.06 0.29 -6.13
CA VAL A 86 1.03 -0.76 -6.06
C VAL A 86 0.74 -1.13 -4.61
N TYR A 87 1.78 -1.31 -3.80
CA TYR A 87 1.65 -1.59 -2.37
C TYR A 87 0.90 -0.48 -1.65
N LYS A 88 1.30 0.79 -1.83
CA LYS A 88 0.60 1.94 -1.22
C LYS A 88 -0.86 2.01 -1.63
N ARG A 89 -1.17 1.78 -2.92
CA ARG A 89 -2.54 1.82 -3.43
C ARG A 89 -3.42 0.70 -2.87
N LEU A 90 -2.93 -0.54 -2.89
CA LEU A 90 -3.65 -1.70 -2.38
C LEU A 90 -3.83 -1.62 -0.85
N TYR A 91 -2.78 -1.24 -0.12
CA TYR A 91 -2.84 -1.05 1.32
C TYR A 91 -3.80 0.08 1.69
N GLY A 92 -3.76 1.20 0.96
CA GLY A 92 -4.72 2.29 1.12
C GLY A 92 -6.16 1.86 0.86
N HIS A 93 -6.41 0.96 -0.09
CA HIS A 93 -7.74 0.42 -0.35
C HIS A 93 -8.25 -0.44 0.82
N LEU A 94 -7.39 -1.28 1.41
CA LEU A 94 -7.73 -2.05 2.62
C LEU A 94 -8.03 -1.12 3.80
N LEU A 95 -7.20 -0.10 4.00
CA LEU A 95 -7.42 0.92 5.04
C LEU A 95 -8.72 1.68 4.84
N LYS A 96 -9.08 2.01 3.59
CA LYS A 96 -10.35 2.66 3.26
C LYS A 96 -11.55 1.83 3.71
N GLN A 97 -11.48 0.51 3.56
CA GLN A 97 -12.53 -0.40 4.01
C GLN A 97 -12.65 -0.40 5.54
N GLY A 98 -11.53 -0.36 6.25
CA GLY A 98 -11.51 -0.17 7.70
C GLY A 98 -12.09 1.16 8.13
N LEU A 99 -11.68 2.23 7.45
CA LEU A 99 -12.08 3.59 7.76
C LEU A 99 -13.59 3.77 7.60
N ARG A 100 -14.18 3.22 6.52
CA ARG A 100 -15.64 3.22 6.36
C ARG A 100 -16.34 2.56 7.54
N HIS A 101 -15.86 1.41 8.00
CA HIS A 101 -16.48 0.72 9.12
C HIS A 101 -16.35 1.47 10.46
N VAL A 102 -15.19 2.11 10.69
CA VAL A 102 -14.98 2.96 11.86
C VAL A 102 -15.91 4.18 11.83
N LEU A 103 -16.06 4.82 10.66
CA LEU A 103 -16.93 5.98 10.50
C LEU A 103 -18.42 5.64 10.62
N GLU A 104 -18.86 4.50 10.08
CA GLU A 104 -20.24 4.00 10.21
C GLU A 104 -20.60 3.66 11.67
N ASN A 105 -19.65 3.18 12.47
CA ASN A 105 -19.88 2.93 13.90
C ASN A 105 -19.77 4.18 14.79
N GLN A 106 -19.36 5.33 14.23
CA GLN A 106 -19.28 6.62 14.94
C GLN A 106 -20.45 7.56 14.64
N SER A 107 -21.26 7.27 13.61
CA SER A 107 -22.49 7.99 13.26
C SER A 107 -23.71 7.40 13.97
#